data_AF-A0A354ISK8-F1
#
_entry.id   AF-A0A354ISK8-F1
#
_cell.length_a   1.000
_cell.length_b   1.000
_cell.length_c   1.000
_cell.angle_alpha   90.00
_cell.angle_beta   90.00
_cell.angle_gamma   90.00
#
_symmetry.space_group_name_H-M   'P 1'
#
loop_
_entity.id
_entity.type
_entity.pdbx_description
1 polymer ?
#
loop_
_entity_poly.entity_id
_entity_poly.type
_entity_poly.pdbx_seq_one_letter_code
_entity_poly.pdbx_strand_id
1 'polypeptide(L)'
;MNEELPQAVHADVARAPLRFDRAEWAAAFADLGTFIPYVVAYVSVLGMDPVGILLAFGLALVACGFLYRTPLPVQPMKAVGAVALAQAATISAGAIVAASLVTGVLWLLLGLRRGRSAA
;
A
#
# COMPACT_ATOMS: atom_id res chain seq x y z
N MET A 1 24.14 16.52 28.79
CA MET A 1 22.69 16.27 28.91
C MET A 1 22.34 15.32 27.79
N ASN A 2 22.44 14.02 28.06
CA ASN A 2 22.20 12.96 27.09
C ASN A 2 20.69 12.72 27.04
N GLU A 3 20.02 13.17 25.98
CA GLU A 3 18.62 12.81 25.71
C GLU A 3 18.60 11.41 25.10
N GLU A 4 18.70 10.39 25.94
CA GLU A 4 18.40 9.01 25.52
C GLU A 4 16.90 8.89 25.27
N LEU A 5 16.51 9.00 23.99
CA LEU A 5 15.15 8.72 23.53
C LEU A 5 14.71 7.32 23.99
N PRO A 6 13.52 7.15 24.60
CA PRO A 6 13.07 5.89 25.17
C PRO A 6 12.85 4.85 24.06
N GLN A 7 13.83 3.96 23.90
CA GLN A 7 13.82 2.87 22.92
C GLN A 7 12.64 1.89 23.12
N ALA A 8 11.95 1.96 24.26
CA ALA A 8 10.82 1.12 24.62
C ALA A 8 9.56 1.34 23.73
N VAL A 9 9.37 2.53 23.14
CA VAL A 9 8.16 2.84 22.34
C VAL A 9 8.16 2.11 20.99
N HIS A 10 9.32 1.91 20.36
CA HIS A 10 9.39 1.23 19.06
C HIS A 10 9.24 -0.30 19.15
N ALA A 11 9.58 -0.90 20.30
CA ALA A 11 9.50 -2.35 20.48
C ALA A 11 8.07 -2.86 20.70
N ASP A 12 7.15 -1.98 21.15
CA ASP A 12 5.79 -2.37 21.54
C ASP A 12 4.84 -2.49 20.34
N VAL A 13 5.01 -1.62 19.33
CA VAL A 13 4.20 -1.64 18.09
C VAL A 13 4.42 -2.92 17.28
N ALA A 14 5.67 -3.41 17.22
CA ALA A 14 6.02 -4.62 16.48
C ALA A 14 5.39 -5.91 17.08
N ARG A 15 4.95 -5.87 18.33
CA ARG A 15 4.33 -7.01 19.04
C ARG A 15 2.84 -6.83 19.32
N ALA A 16 2.26 -5.69 18.94
CA ALA A 16 0.85 -5.43 19.16
C ALA A 16 -0.04 -6.50 18.48
N PRO A 17 -1.10 -6.98 19.14
CA PRO A 17 -2.04 -7.94 18.55
C PRO A 17 -2.87 -7.28 17.45
N LEU A 18 -3.40 -8.08 16.51
CA LEU A 18 -4.37 -7.60 15.53
C LEU A 18 -5.62 -7.10 16.25
N ARG A 19 -5.99 -5.85 15.99
CA ARG A 19 -7.19 -5.21 16.55
C ARG A 19 -8.22 -5.06 15.45
N PHE A 20 -9.49 -5.28 15.80
CA PHE A 20 -10.63 -5.11 14.89
C PHE A 20 -11.67 -4.20 15.57
N ASP A 21 -11.20 -3.05 16.04
CA ASP A 21 -12.05 -2.06 16.72
C ASP A 21 -12.63 -1.06 15.70
N ARG A 22 -13.51 -0.18 16.18
CA ARG A 22 -14.21 0.79 15.32
C ARG A 22 -13.25 1.71 14.57
N ALA A 23 -12.06 1.98 15.11
CA ALA A 23 -11.09 2.85 14.48
C ALA A 23 -10.46 2.14 13.26
N GLU A 24 -10.14 0.85 13.37
CA GLU A 24 -9.66 0.03 12.25
C GLU A 24 -10.70 -0.07 11.12
N TRP A 25 -11.97 -0.26 11.48
CA TRP A 25 -13.06 -0.23 10.49
C TRP A 25 -13.19 1.13 9.81
N ALA A 26 -13.16 2.22 10.58
CA ALA A 26 -13.22 3.58 10.03
C ALA A 26 -12.02 3.88 9.10
N ALA A 27 -10.83 3.42 9.46
CA ALA A 27 -9.63 3.56 8.64
C ALA A 27 -9.75 2.77 7.32
N ALA A 28 -10.23 1.52 7.37
CA ALA A 28 -10.46 0.71 6.18
C ALA A 28 -11.46 1.37 5.21
N PHE A 29 -12.56 1.93 5.74
CA PHE A 29 -13.53 2.67 4.92
C PHE A 29 -12.97 3.99 4.39
N ALA A 30 -12.12 4.69 5.13
CA ALA A 30 -11.45 5.90 4.66
C ALA A 30 -10.50 5.62 3.49
N ASP A 31 -9.76 4.52 3.55
CA ASP A 31 -8.91 4.08 2.43
C ASP A 31 -9.73 3.66 1.21
N LEU A 32 -10.82 2.91 1.41
CA LEU A 32 -11.71 2.55 0.31
C LEU A 32 -12.35 3.78 -0.33
N GLY A 33 -12.87 4.72 0.47
CA GLY A 33 -13.53 5.94 -0.02
C GLY A 33 -12.61 6.84 -0.86
N THR A 34 -11.32 6.85 -0.52
CA THR A 34 -10.31 7.58 -1.31
C THR A 34 -9.78 6.78 -2.50
N PHE A 35 -9.94 5.45 -2.52
CA PHE A 35 -9.54 4.58 -3.62
C PHE A 35 -10.59 4.49 -4.73
N ILE A 36 -11.89 4.58 -4.40
CA ILE A 36 -13.00 4.49 -5.37
C ILE A 36 -12.83 5.46 -6.57
N PRO A 37 -12.52 6.76 -6.38
CA PRO A 37 -12.33 7.67 -7.51
C PRO A 37 -11.22 7.24 -8.47
N TYR A 38 -10.14 6.63 -7.96
CA TYR A 38 -9.05 6.10 -8.78
C TYR A 38 -9.50 4.92 -9.62
N VAL A 39 -10.21 3.96 -9.01
CA VAL A 39 -10.73 2.79 -9.73
C VAL A 39 -11.68 3.23 -10.85
N VAL A 40 -12.61 4.13 -10.55
CA VAL A 40 -13.54 4.67 -11.56
C VAL A 40 -12.78 5.31 -12.72
N ALA A 41 -11.74 6.09 -12.43
CA ALA A 41 -10.93 6.72 -13.48
C ALA A 41 -10.12 5.69 -14.29
N TYR A 42 -9.55 4.68 -13.65
CA TYR A 42 -8.76 3.64 -14.31
C TYR A 42 -9.62 2.76 -15.24
N VAL A 43 -10.84 2.45 -14.81
CA VAL A 43 -11.78 1.69 -15.63
C VAL A 43 -12.30 2.54 -16.79
N SER A 44 -12.72 3.77 -16.52
CA SER A 44 -13.38 4.62 -17.54
C SER A 44 -12.40 5.24 -18.55
N VAL A 45 -11.16 5.54 -18.16
CA VAL A 45 -10.17 6.20 -19.03
C VAL A 45 -9.17 5.20 -19.61
N LEU A 46 -8.68 4.25 -18.81
CA LEU A 46 -7.64 3.30 -19.22
C LEU A 46 -8.20 1.92 -19.60
N GLY A 47 -9.51 1.70 -19.47
CA GLY A 47 -10.16 0.43 -19.81
C GLY A 47 -9.68 -0.75 -18.97
N MET A 48 -9.17 -0.50 -17.76
CA MET A 48 -8.63 -1.56 -16.90
C MET A 48 -9.74 -2.41 -16.29
N ASP A 49 -9.45 -3.69 -16.07
CA ASP A 49 -10.36 -4.60 -15.40
C ASP A 49 -10.49 -4.24 -13.89
N PRO A 50 -11.70 -3.90 -13.41
CA PRO A 50 -11.91 -3.51 -12.02
C PRO A 50 -11.64 -4.64 -11.04
N VAL A 51 -11.91 -5.90 -11.43
CA VAL A 51 -11.74 -7.06 -10.55
C VAL A 51 -10.26 -7.24 -10.21
N GLY A 52 -9.37 -7.18 -11.21
CA GLY A 52 -7.93 -7.27 -11.02
C GLY A 52 -7.38 -6.16 -10.12
N ILE A 53 -7.85 -4.92 -10.30
CA ILE A 53 -7.45 -3.78 -9.46
C ILE A 53 -7.87 -4.01 -8.00
N LEU A 54 -9.16 -4.30 -7.76
CA LEU A 54 -9.69 -4.48 -6.41
C LEU A 54 -9.07 -5.69 -5.71
N LEU A 55 -8.89 -6.81 -6.43
CA LEU A 55 -8.32 -8.02 -5.87
C LEU A 55 -6.86 -7.80 -5.48
N ALA A 56 -6.05 -7.19 -6.35
CA ALA A 56 -4.65 -6.89 -6.06
C ALA A 56 -4.52 -5.92 -4.87
N PHE A 57 -5.33 -4.87 -4.84
CA PHE A 57 -5.34 -3.90 -3.74
C PHE A 57 -5.77 -4.54 -2.42
N GLY A 58 -6.86 -5.31 -2.41
CA GLY A 58 -7.35 -6.00 -1.22
C GLY A 58 -6.36 -7.02 -0.68
N LEU A 59 -5.76 -7.85 -1.53
CA LEU A 59 -4.73 -8.80 -1.13
C LEU A 59 -3.49 -8.09 -0.56
N ALA A 60 -3.07 -6.97 -1.16
CA ALA A 60 -1.96 -6.18 -0.65
C ALA A 60 -2.27 -5.59 0.73
N LEU A 61 -3.47 -5.06 0.96
CA LEU A 61 -3.89 -4.55 2.27
C LEU A 61 -3.95 -5.66 3.33
N VAL A 62 -4.50 -6.83 2.98
CA VAL A 62 -4.53 -7.99 3.88
C VAL A 62 -3.10 -8.43 4.24
N ALA A 63 -2.21 -8.57 3.24
CA ALA A 63 -0.81 -8.94 3.48
C ALA A 63 -0.09 -7.90 4.35
N CYS A 64 -0.25 -6.60 4.06
CA CYS A 64 0.31 -5.52 4.86
C CYS A 64 -0.22 -5.51 6.30
N GLY A 65 -1.52 -5.75 6.48
CA GLY A 65 -2.14 -5.84 7.81
C GLY A 65 -1.53 -6.98 8.65
N PHE A 66 -1.31 -8.15 8.05
CA PHE A 66 -0.65 -9.27 8.73
C PHE A 66 0.83 -9.03 9.01
N LEU A 67 1.57 -8.45 8.06
CA LEU A 67 3.02 -8.27 8.13
C LEU A 67 3.45 -7.08 9.00
N TYR A 68 2.78 -5.93 8.87
CA TYR A 68 3.20 -4.66 9.48
C TYR A 68 2.31 -4.21 10.64
N ARG A 69 1.09 -4.76 10.78
CA ARG A 69 0.14 -4.49 11.87
C ARG A 69 -0.09 -2.99 12.17
N THR A 70 0.17 -2.14 11.19
CA THR A 70 0.07 -0.69 11.28
C THR A 70 -0.52 -0.13 9.98
N PRO A 71 -1.40 0.87 10.07
CA PRO A 71 -1.90 1.55 8.88
C PRO A 71 -0.75 2.31 8.21
N LEU A 72 -0.34 1.86 7.02
CA LEU A 72 0.68 2.52 6.22
C LEU A 72 0.03 3.60 5.34
N PRO A 73 0.50 4.85 5.37
CA PRO A 73 -0.05 5.91 4.53
C PRO A 73 0.20 5.61 3.04
N VAL A 74 -0.85 5.27 2.29
CA VAL A 74 -0.79 4.95 0.85
C VAL A 74 -0.76 6.17 -0.08
N GLN A 75 -0.60 7.38 0.47
CA GLN A 75 -0.63 8.63 -0.31
C GLN A 75 0.39 8.71 -1.45
N PRO A 76 1.65 8.21 -1.32
CA PRO A 76 2.58 8.15 -2.44
C PRO A 76 2.05 7.31 -3.61
N MET A 77 1.34 6.23 -3.30
CA MET A 77 0.77 5.31 -4.30
C MET A 77 -0.39 5.97 -5.08
N LYS A 78 -1.16 6.85 -4.42
CA LYS A 78 -2.21 7.67 -5.04
C LYS A 78 -1.63 8.67 -6.04
N ALA A 79 -0.55 9.37 -5.68
CA ALA A 79 0.10 10.35 -6.56
C ALA A 79 0.61 9.72 -7.87
N VAL A 80 1.28 8.56 -7.79
CA VAL A 80 1.71 7.80 -8.98
C VAL A 80 0.51 7.42 -9.85
N GLY A 81 -0.59 7.01 -9.22
CA GLY A 81 -1.82 6.67 -9.92
C GLY A 81 -2.42 7.86 -10.68
N ALA A 82 -2.36 9.06 -10.11
CA ALA A 82 -2.89 10.28 -10.72
C ALA A 82 -2.04 10.73 -11.91
N VAL A 83 -0.71 10.60 -11.81
CA VAL A 83 0.21 10.90 -12.91
C VAL A 83 -0.02 9.94 -14.08
N ALA A 84 -0.21 8.65 -13.80
CA ALA A 84 -0.51 7.66 -14.84
C ALA A 84 -1.81 8.00 -15.59
N LEU A 85 -2.83 8.48 -14.89
CA LEU A 85 -4.07 8.96 -15.49
C LEU A 85 -3.87 10.24 -16.31
N ALA A 86 -3.07 11.19 -15.82
CA ALA A 86 -2.74 12.42 -16.55
C ALA A 86 -2.00 12.14 -17.87
N GLN A 87 -1.30 11.00 -17.95
CA GLN A 87 -0.58 10.53 -19.13
C GLN A 87 -1.28 9.33 -19.81
N ALA A 88 -2.60 9.17 -19.64
CA ALA A 88 -3.35 8.03 -20.18
C ALA A 88 -3.26 7.87 -21.71
N ALA A 89 -2.95 8.95 -22.44
CA ALA A 89 -2.74 8.88 -23.89
C ALA A 89 -1.41 8.20 -24.30
N THR A 90 -0.44 8.09 -23.39
CA THR A 90 0.88 7.51 -23.67
C THR A 90 1.16 6.25 -22.85
N ILE A 91 0.48 6.09 -21.71
CA ILE A 91 0.65 4.96 -20.80
C ILE A 91 -0.49 3.96 -21.00
N SER A 92 -0.14 2.71 -21.36
CA SER A 92 -1.12 1.63 -21.49
C SER A 92 -1.44 0.97 -20.15
N ALA A 93 -2.62 0.36 -20.05
CA ALA A 93 -3.01 -0.47 -18.90
C ALA A 93 -1.97 -1.55 -18.57
N GLY A 94 -1.41 -2.21 -19.59
CA GLY A 94 -0.37 -3.23 -19.43
C GLY A 94 0.92 -2.67 -18.81
N ALA A 95 1.31 -1.44 -19.19
CA ALA A 95 2.47 -0.77 -18.61
C ALA A 95 2.28 -0.46 -17.13
N ILE A 96 1.07 -0.06 -16.72
CA ILE A 96 0.74 0.18 -15.30
C ILE A 96 0.86 -1.11 -14.49
N VAL A 97 0.30 -2.22 -14.99
CA VAL A 97 0.40 -3.53 -14.34
C VAL A 97 1.85 -3.99 -14.24
N ALA A 98 2.63 -3.88 -15.31
CA ALA A 98 4.04 -4.24 -15.32
C ALA A 98 4.86 -3.40 -14.35
N ALA A 99 4.68 -2.07 -14.35
CA ALA A 99 5.37 -1.17 -13.44
C ALA A 99 5.05 -1.49 -11.98
N SER A 100 3.78 -1.79 -11.67
CA SER A 100 3.32 -2.14 -10.33
C SER A 100 3.93 -3.45 -9.84
N LEU A 101 3.95 -4.49 -10.70
CA LEU A 101 4.57 -5.79 -10.39
C LEU A 101 6.08 -5.66 -10.19
N VAL A 102 6.79 -5.01 -11.10
CA VAL A 102 8.23 -4.81 -11.01
C VAL A 102 8.59 -4.04 -9.74
N THR A 103 7.84 -2.98 -9.45
CA THR A 103 8.02 -2.20 -8.21
C THR A 103 7.80 -3.07 -6.99
N GLY A 104 6.68 -3.80 -6.91
CA GLY A 104 6.39 -4.70 -5.79
C GLY A 104 7.48 -5.75 -5.56
N VAL A 105 7.93 -6.42 -6.63
CA VAL A 105 9.03 -7.40 -6.57
C VAL A 105 10.32 -6.76 -6.08
N LEU A 106 10.68 -5.58 -6.61
CA LEU A 106 11.87 -4.86 -6.19
C LEU A 106 11.84 -4.53 -4.69
N TRP A 107 10.72 -4.01 -4.19
CA TRP A 107 10.56 -3.71 -2.77
C TRP A 107 10.63 -4.96 -1.90
N LEU A 108 10.01 -6.06 -2.30
CA LEU A 108 10.09 -7.34 -1.59
C LEU A 108 11.53 -7.85 -1.51
N LEU A 109 12.28 -7.81 -2.61
CA LEU A 109 13.69 -8.22 -2.65
C LEU A 109 14.57 -7.35 -1.75
N LEU A 110 14.37 -6.03 -1.78
CA LEU A 110 15.11 -5.10 -0.92
C LEU A 110 14.79 -5.30 0.56
N GLY A 111 13.52 -5.52 0.90
CA GLY A 111 13.08 -5.82 2.26
C GLY A 111 13.68 -7.13 2.80
N LEU A 112 13.71 -8.17 1.96
CA LEU A 112 14.25 -9.48 2.33
C LEU A 112 15.74 -9.41 2.75
N ARG A 113 16.52 -8.53 2.12
CA ARG A 113 17.95 -8.39 2.40
C ARG A 113 18.26 -7.75 3.75
N ARG A 114 17.39 -6.88 4.27
CA ARG A 114 17.61 -6.24 5.58
C ARG A 114 17.18 -7.11 6.76
N GLY A 115 16.19 -7.98 6.60
CA GLY A 115 15.75 -8.92 7.64
C GLY A 115 16.81 -9.96 8.05
N ARG A 116 17.81 -10.23 7.19
CA ARG A 116 18.92 -11.18 7.47
C ARG A 116 20.10 -10.57 8.22
N SER A 117 20.16 -9.26 8.39
CA SER A 117 21.30 -8.58 9.04
C SER A 117 21.03 -8.18 10.50
N ALA A 118 19.82 -8.48 11.01
CA ALA A 118 19.38 -8.19 12.37
C ALA A 118 19.09 -9.47 13.19
N ALA A 119 19.46 -10.64 12.66
CA ALA A 119 19.43 -11.95 13.32
C ALA A 119 20.85 -12.48 13.44
#